data_AF-A0A8H3J6D6-F1
#
_entry.id   AF-A0A8H3J6D6-F1
#
_cell.length_a   1.000
_cell.length_b   1.000
_cell.length_c   1.000
_cell.angle_alpha   90.00
_cell.angle_beta   90.00
_cell.angle_gamma   90.00
#
_symmetry.space_group_name_H-M   'P 1'
#
loop_
_entity.id
_entity.type
_entity.pdbx_description
1 polymer ?
#
loop_
_entity_poly.entity_id
_entity_poly.type
_entity_poly.pdbx_seq_one_letter_code
_entity_poly.pdbx_strand_id
1 'polypeptide(L)'
;MSSPPSPTYDDAYAQLIGAFHSSPPTLLEIEILPSSFPPQILHESSAVGIPKSLLVSLYLKARKTFFDHVSSRDSNLYHAALQSTTIMLLFDPNHLTAANFRKRHIQRFSGKQTEDAYNGRGAENLAKAVQQELRFLESLVTSPLSAHAKSSTLWAQRLWIVQNFFQLAVGEHVTDEAIQMENARHGIRNLWDEELVSVMKAGERHPRNYYAWHYARELFWLVHTRRPELAEGTQSDWKLLGDSSGLVHRWCLMHPRDISGWAFLVFALEQLRIECCDKGRKRKRFDDGIAIFAPETKGFVKKYEWKGESIEWFLKAIKTLDIVE
;
A
#
# COMPACT_ATOMS: atom_id res chain seq x y z
N MET A 1 37.89 -1.87 26.83
CA MET A 1 36.45 -2.12 26.60
C MET A 1 36.36 -3.07 25.42
N SER A 2 36.05 -4.34 25.68
CA SER A 2 35.85 -5.37 24.65
C SER A 2 34.56 -5.05 23.90
N SER A 3 34.61 -4.97 22.57
CA SER A 3 33.42 -4.87 21.74
C SER A 3 32.49 -6.05 22.04
N PRO A 4 31.16 -5.85 22.13
CA PRO A 4 30.23 -6.95 22.29
C PRO A 4 30.42 -7.97 21.14
N PRO A 5 30.28 -9.28 21.40
CA PRO A 5 30.38 -10.29 20.35
C PRO A 5 29.38 -9.97 19.24
N SER A 6 29.84 -10.06 17.98
CA SER A 6 28.97 -9.90 16.83
C SER A 6 27.81 -10.91 16.94
N PRO A 7 26.54 -10.48 16.76
CA PRO A 7 25.40 -11.38 16.84
C PRO A 7 25.57 -12.55 15.87
N THR A 8 25.15 -13.74 16.27
CA THR A 8 25.22 -14.92 15.40
C THR A 8 24.24 -14.74 14.23
N TYR A 9 24.43 -15.51 13.14
CA TYR A 9 23.49 -15.51 12.01
C TYR A 9 22.06 -15.85 12.42
N ASP A 10 21.90 -16.68 13.46
CA ASP A 10 20.61 -17.05 14.01
C ASP A 10 19.97 -15.87 14.76
N ASP A 11 20.77 -15.09 15.48
CA ASP A 11 20.32 -13.86 16.14
C ASP A 11 19.87 -12.81 15.12
N ALA A 12 20.64 -12.60 14.04
CA ALA A 12 20.26 -11.67 12.99
C ALA A 12 18.96 -12.09 12.27
N TYR A 13 18.78 -13.39 12.04
CA TYR A 13 17.55 -13.94 11.49
C TYR A 13 16.35 -13.67 12.41
N ALA A 14 16.49 -14.00 13.70
CA ALA A 14 15.44 -13.80 14.70
C ALA A 14 15.12 -12.31 14.90
N GLN A 15 16.13 -11.44 14.88
CA GLN A 15 15.99 -10.00 14.99
C GLN A 15 15.17 -9.42 13.84
N LEU A 16 15.49 -9.80 12.60
CA LEU A 16 14.77 -9.32 11.42
C LEU A 16 13.33 -9.81 11.39
N ILE A 17 13.10 -11.08 11.70
CA ILE A 17 11.75 -11.65 11.80
C ILE A 17 10.96 -10.95 12.92
N GLY A 18 11.58 -10.75 14.08
CA GLY A 18 10.97 -10.07 15.21
C GLY A 18 10.53 -8.64 14.89
N ALA A 19 11.33 -7.90 14.10
CA ALA A 19 10.98 -6.55 13.66
C ALA A 19 9.69 -6.53 12.83
N PHE A 20 9.53 -7.45 11.88
CA PHE A 20 8.32 -7.54 11.04
C PHE A 20 7.09 -8.12 11.74
N HIS A 21 7.30 -8.89 12.82
CA HIS A 21 6.23 -9.58 13.55
C HIS A 21 5.97 -8.96 14.94
N SER A 22 6.29 -7.67 15.11
CA SER A 22 5.96 -6.94 16.32
C SER A 22 4.44 -6.91 16.56
N SER A 23 4.04 -6.88 17.83
CA SER A 23 2.65 -6.68 18.25
C SER A 23 2.58 -5.43 19.15
N PRO A 24 1.95 -4.32 18.72
CA PRO A 24 1.25 -4.16 17.44
C PRO A 24 2.20 -4.14 16.22
N PRO A 25 1.69 -4.45 15.01
CA PRO A 25 2.49 -4.36 13.79
C PRO A 25 3.00 -2.94 13.56
N THR A 26 4.29 -2.80 13.31
CA THR A 26 4.95 -1.49 13.10
C THR A 26 5.30 -1.32 11.63
N LEU A 27 5.17 -0.10 11.13
CA LEU A 27 5.65 0.26 9.80
C LEU A 27 7.17 0.44 9.86
N LEU A 28 7.91 -0.33 9.06
CA LEU A 28 9.38 -0.27 9.01
C LEU A 28 9.85 0.51 7.79
N GLU A 29 10.86 1.36 7.98
CA GLU A 29 11.66 1.94 6.89
C GLU A 29 12.93 1.12 6.72
N ILE A 30 13.09 0.47 5.57
CA ILE A 30 14.12 -0.54 5.34
C ILE A 30 15.12 -0.04 4.31
N GLU A 31 16.40 -0.08 4.66
CA GLU A 31 17.49 0.25 3.75
C GLU A 31 18.45 -0.93 3.57
N ILE A 32 18.77 -1.28 2.32
CA ILE A 32 19.80 -2.27 2.04
C ILE A 32 21.15 -1.58 1.97
N LEU A 33 21.98 -1.84 2.97
CA LEU A 33 23.29 -1.24 3.11
C LEU A 33 24.32 -1.91 2.19
N PRO A 34 25.32 -1.16 1.70
CA PRO A 34 26.44 -1.72 0.94
C PRO A 34 27.15 -2.86 1.67
N SER A 35 27.75 -3.79 0.90
CA SER A 35 28.47 -4.95 1.45
C SER A 35 29.72 -4.60 2.27
N SER A 36 30.17 -3.34 2.26
CA SER A 36 31.26 -2.83 3.09
C SER A 36 30.86 -2.65 4.56
N PHE A 37 29.56 -2.61 4.86
CA PHE A 37 29.09 -2.55 6.23
C PHE A 37 29.31 -3.90 6.94
N PRO A 38 29.63 -3.89 8.26
CA PRO A 38 29.69 -5.10 9.05
C PRO A 38 28.40 -5.93 8.93
N PRO A 39 28.43 -7.26 8.99
CA PRO A 39 27.26 -8.13 8.84
C PRO A 39 26.35 -8.12 10.08
N GLN A 40 25.88 -6.94 10.44
CA GLN A 40 25.00 -6.66 11.57
C GLN A 40 23.82 -5.82 11.11
N ILE A 41 22.62 -6.14 11.59
CA ILE A 41 21.43 -5.33 11.35
C ILE A 41 21.51 -4.08 12.22
N LEU A 42 21.35 -2.92 11.59
CA LEU A 42 21.27 -1.64 12.28
C LEU A 42 19.81 -1.30 12.54
N HIS A 43 19.51 -0.86 13.76
CA HIS A 43 18.17 -0.44 14.16
C HIS A 43 18.21 0.98 14.70
N GLU A 44 17.35 1.83 14.18
CA GLU A 44 17.10 3.17 14.71
C GLU A 44 15.59 3.44 14.70
N SER A 45 14.94 3.37 15.86
CA SER A 45 13.49 3.48 15.97
C SER A 45 12.77 2.47 15.04
N SER A 46 12.02 2.94 14.04
CA SER A 46 11.33 2.17 13.01
C SER A 46 12.17 1.94 11.74
N ALA A 47 13.42 2.39 11.70
CA ALA A 47 14.33 2.19 10.57
C ALA A 47 15.21 0.96 10.78
N VAL A 48 15.38 0.17 9.73
CA VAL A 48 16.18 -1.07 9.72
C VAL A 48 17.16 -1.04 8.55
N GLY A 49 18.45 -0.99 8.87
CA GLY A 49 19.54 -1.08 7.91
C GLY A 49 20.08 -2.51 7.81
N ILE A 50 20.07 -3.10 6.63
CA ILE A 50 20.46 -4.50 6.41
C ILE A 50 21.62 -4.58 5.41
N PRO A 51 22.83 -4.99 5.83
CA PRO A 51 23.94 -5.23 4.92
C PRO A 51 23.57 -6.26 3.84
N LYS A 52 23.86 -5.94 2.58
CA LYS A 52 23.53 -6.82 1.44
C LYS A 52 24.12 -8.23 1.57
N SER A 53 25.36 -8.34 2.08
CA SER A 53 26.02 -9.64 2.32
C SER A 53 25.26 -10.48 3.33
N LEU A 54 24.82 -9.86 4.44
CA LEU A 54 24.00 -10.52 5.45
C LEU A 54 22.64 -10.93 4.88
N LEU A 55 21.97 -10.05 4.12
CA LEU A 55 20.67 -10.36 3.52
C LEU A 55 20.74 -11.58 2.58
N VAL A 56 21.81 -11.73 1.80
CA VAL A 56 22.03 -12.91 0.94
C VAL A 56 22.11 -14.19 1.78
N SER A 57 22.89 -14.18 2.87
CA SER A 57 23.00 -15.33 3.77
C SER A 57 21.66 -15.67 4.43
N LEU A 58 20.93 -14.65 4.91
CA LEU A 58 19.60 -14.82 5.49
C LEU A 58 18.61 -15.38 4.47
N TYR A 59 18.67 -14.93 3.21
CA TYR A 59 17.85 -15.45 2.13
C TYR A 59 18.10 -16.94 1.86
N LEU A 60 19.37 -17.37 1.79
CA LEU A 60 19.69 -18.78 1.58
C LEU A 60 19.13 -19.67 2.70
N LYS A 61 19.26 -19.22 3.95
CA LYS A 61 18.67 -19.89 5.12
C LYS A 61 17.14 -19.93 5.02
N ALA A 62 16.50 -18.77 4.81
CA ALA A 62 15.05 -18.66 4.70
C ALA A 62 14.49 -19.54 3.59
N ARG A 63 15.13 -19.55 2.41
CA ARG A 63 14.73 -20.38 1.28
C ARG A 63 14.78 -21.86 1.64
N LYS A 64 15.86 -22.32 2.27
CA LYS A 64 15.97 -23.70 2.74
C LYS A 64 14.86 -24.03 3.75
N THR A 65 14.73 -23.24 4.81
CA THR A 65 13.71 -23.43 5.85
C THR A 65 12.28 -23.42 5.28
N PHE A 66 11.99 -22.58 4.29
CA PHE A 66 10.71 -22.55 3.61
C PHE A 66 10.44 -23.88 2.88
N PHE A 67 11.35 -24.31 2.00
CA PHE A 67 11.11 -25.51 1.19
C PHE A 67 11.13 -26.81 2.01
N ASP A 68 11.89 -26.85 3.11
CA ASP A 68 11.90 -28.00 4.03
C ASP A 68 10.54 -28.17 4.74
N HIS A 69 9.79 -27.08 4.95
CA HIS A 69 8.61 -27.07 5.81
C HIS A 69 7.31 -26.59 5.16
N VAL A 70 7.31 -26.20 3.88
CA VAL A 70 6.15 -25.64 3.16
C VAL A 70 4.93 -26.57 3.18
N SER A 71 5.16 -27.88 3.21
CA SER A 71 4.13 -28.92 3.21
C SER A 71 3.91 -29.53 4.60
N SER A 72 4.58 -29.02 5.64
CA SER A 72 4.48 -29.56 6.99
C SER A 72 3.08 -29.37 7.59
N ARG A 73 2.61 -30.39 8.29
CA ARG A 73 1.39 -30.33 9.12
C ARG A 73 1.69 -29.91 10.56
N ASP A 74 2.95 -29.93 10.96
CA ASP A 74 3.39 -29.41 12.26
C ASP A 74 3.26 -27.88 12.27
N SER A 75 2.58 -27.35 13.29
CA SER A 75 2.28 -25.92 13.40
C SER A 75 3.55 -25.06 13.53
N ASN A 76 4.55 -25.53 14.28
CA ASN A 76 5.80 -24.79 14.49
C ASN A 76 6.63 -24.74 13.21
N LEU A 77 6.73 -25.87 12.49
CA LEU A 77 7.43 -25.94 11.22
C LEU A 77 6.72 -25.12 10.13
N TYR A 78 5.38 -25.16 10.11
CA TYR A 78 4.59 -24.32 9.22
C TYR A 78 4.80 -22.82 9.50
N HIS A 79 4.83 -22.43 10.77
CA HIS A 79 5.13 -21.06 11.18
C HIS A 79 6.55 -20.63 10.78
N ALA A 80 7.54 -21.52 10.93
CA ALA A 80 8.90 -21.26 10.44
C ALA A 80 8.95 -21.04 8.92
N ALA A 81 8.17 -21.81 8.14
CA ALA A 81 8.01 -21.58 6.71
C ALA A 81 7.38 -20.21 6.41
N LEU A 82 6.33 -19.83 7.15
CA LEU A 82 5.70 -18.51 7.03
C LEU A 82 6.70 -17.39 7.31
N GLN A 83 7.41 -17.44 8.43
CA GLN A 83 8.42 -16.44 8.78
C GLN A 83 9.49 -16.32 7.70
N SER A 84 9.94 -17.45 7.15
CA SER A 84 10.92 -17.47 6.06
C SER A 84 10.47 -16.69 4.82
N THR A 85 9.17 -16.67 4.51
CA THR A 85 8.66 -15.88 3.37
C THR A 85 8.91 -14.37 3.51
N THR A 86 9.05 -13.86 4.74
CA THR A 86 9.37 -12.45 5.02
C THR A 86 10.71 -12.06 4.41
N ILE A 87 11.75 -12.85 4.69
CA ILE A 87 13.10 -12.62 4.16
C ILE A 87 13.14 -12.92 2.66
N MET A 88 12.40 -13.94 2.20
CA MET A 88 12.31 -14.24 0.77
C MET A 88 11.73 -13.08 -0.03
N LEU A 89 10.66 -12.44 0.44
CA LEU A 89 10.04 -11.29 -0.23
C LEU A 89 10.83 -9.99 -0.02
N LEU A 90 11.55 -9.87 1.09
CA LEU A 90 12.50 -8.78 1.29
C LEU A 90 13.69 -8.87 0.32
N PHE A 91 14.15 -10.07 -0.01
CA PHE A 91 15.21 -10.26 -0.98
C PHE A 91 14.71 -10.20 -2.44
N ASP A 92 13.61 -10.90 -2.73
CA ASP A 92 12.99 -10.99 -4.05
C ASP A 92 11.50 -10.62 -3.97
N PRO A 93 11.14 -9.37 -4.31
CA PRO A 93 9.75 -8.90 -4.18
C PRO A 93 8.79 -9.53 -5.19
N ASN A 94 9.28 -10.32 -6.15
CA ASN A 94 8.46 -11.04 -7.14
C ASN A 94 8.43 -12.56 -6.89
N HIS A 95 8.80 -13.00 -5.70
CA HIS A 95 8.77 -14.42 -5.34
C HIS A 95 7.32 -14.95 -5.16
N LEU A 96 6.65 -15.26 -6.28
CA LEU A 96 5.23 -15.66 -6.33
C LEU A 96 4.86 -16.79 -5.37
N THR A 97 5.71 -17.79 -5.21
CA THR A 97 5.46 -18.92 -4.30
C THR A 97 5.38 -18.47 -2.84
N ALA A 98 6.17 -17.47 -2.45
CA ALA A 98 6.20 -16.94 -1.09
C ALA A 98 4.95 -16.06 -0.87
N ALA A 99 4.66 -15.15 -1.81
CA ALA A 99 3.44 -14.35 -1.80
C ALA A 99 2.16 -15.21 -1.71
N ASN A 100 2.05 -16.25 -2.54
CA ASN A 100 0.90 -17.16 -2.52
C ASN A 100 0.83 -18.00 -1.23
N PHE A 101 1.98 -18.36 -0.63
CA PHE A 101 1.98 -19.04 0.65
C PHE A 101 1.38 -18.16 1.76
N ARG A 102 1.72 -16.86 1.78
CA ARG A 102 1.14 -15.88 2.71
C ARG A 102 -0.36 -15.67 2.47
N LYS A 103 -0.82 -15.60 1.21
CA LYS A 103 -2.26 -15.59 0.89
C LYS A 103 -3.00 -16.80 1.46
N ARG A 104 -2.45 -18.00 1.25
CA ARG A 104 -3.01 -19.25 1.81
C ARG A 104 -3.03 -19.23 3.34
N HIS A 105 -2.01 -18.65 3.98
CA HIS A 105 -1.97 -18.51 5.42
C HIS A 105 -3.16 -17.69 5.95
N ILE A 106 -3.42 -16.52 5.36
CA ILE A 106 -4.58 -15.68 5.73
C ILE A 106 -5.90 -16.43 5.51
N GLN A 107 -6.03 -17.14 4.38
CA GLN A 107 -7.23 -17.91 4.06
C GLN A 107 -7.53 -19.04 5.06
N ARG A 108 -6.53 -19.54 5.81
CA ARG A 108 -6.78 -20.56 6.84
C ARG A 108 -7.64 -20.03 7.98
N PHE A 109 -7.58 -18.73 8.26
CA PHE A 109 -8.42 -18.10 9.29
C PHE A 109 -9.81 -17.73 8.78
N SER A 110 -10.00 -17.62 7.45
CA SER A 110 -11.30 -17.26 6.86
C SER A 110 -12.22 -18.45 6.59
N GLY A 111 -11.75 -19.70 6.73
CA GLY A 111 -12.54 -20.90 6.45
C GLY A 111 -13.44 -21.34 7.61
N LYS A 112 -14.65 -21.83 7.30
CA LYS A 112 -15.58 -22.51 8.24
C LYS A 112 -15.04 -23.84 8.84
N GLN A 113 -13.77 -24.17 8.63
CA GLN A 113 -13.19 -25.49 8.94
C GLN A 113 -12.35 -25.53 10.23
N THR A 114 -12.42 -24.51 11.09
CA THR A 114 -11.70 -24.52 12.37
C THR A 114 -12.68 -24.45 13.53
N GLU A 115 -12.43 -25.24 14.59
CA GLU A 115 -13.14 -25.12 15.88
C GLU A 115 -13.08 -23.68 16.44
N ASP A 116 -12.04 -22.93 16.08
CA ASP A 116 -11.84 -21.51 16.43
C ASP A 116 -12.88 -20.56 15.82
N ALA A 117 -13.53 -20.93 14.70
CA ALA A 117 -14.59 -20.14 14.10
C ALA A 117 -15.84 -20.06 15.00
N TYR A 118 -16.08 -21.08 15.83
CA TYR A 118 -17.20 -21.13 16.77
C TYR A 118 -16.95 -20.33 18.06
N ASN A 119 -15.69 -20.05 18.39
CA ASN A 119 -15.29 -19.38 19.64
C ASN A 119 -14.94 -17.89 19.45
N GLY A 120 -15.21 -17.29 18.30
CA GLY A 120 -14.86 -15.89 17.99
C GLY A 120 -13.36 -15.61 17.78
N ARG A 121 -12.48 -16.52 18.22
CA ARG A 121 -11.02 -16.45 18.06
C ARG A 121 -10.57 -16.46 16.59
N GLY A 122 -11.31 -17.15 15.72
CA GLY A 122 -11.02 -17.18 14.27
C GLY A 122 -11.06 -15.79 13.63
N ALA A 123 -12.05 -14.97 14.01
CA ALA A 123 -12.20 -13.61 13.48
C ALA A 123 -11.08 -12.67 13.98
N GLU A 124 -10.69 -12.78 15.25
CA GLU A 124 -9.58 -12.01 15.82
C GLU A 124 -8.25 -12.39 15.15
N ASN A 125 -7.99 -13.69 14.98
CA ASN A 125 -6.79 -14.18 14.30
C ASN A 125 -6.74 -13.73 12.84
N LEU A 126 -7.87 -13.74 12.14
CA LEU A 126 -7.98 -13.23 10.77
C LEU A 126 -7.67 -11.73 10.72
N ALA A 127 -8.26 -10.93 11.61
CA ALA A 127 -8.01 -9.49 11.69
C ALA A 127 -6.53 -9.19 11.94
N LYS A 128 -5.90 -9.88 12.90
CA LYS A 128 -4.46 -9.76 13.18
C LYS A 128 -3.62 -10.14 11.96
N ALA A 129 -3.92 -11.26 11.30
CA ALA A 129 -3.18 -11.70 10.12
C ALA A 129 -3.27 -10.70 8.95
N VAL A 130 -4.47 -10.13 8.72
CA VAL A 130 -4.68 -9.09 7.70
C VAL A 130 -3.89 -7.82 8.03
N GLN A 131 -3.98 -7.33 9.26
CA GLN A 131 -3.25 -6.12 9.70
C GLN A 131 -1.73 -6.32 9.61
N GLN A 132 -1.22 -7.46 10.07
CA GLN A 132 0.21 -7.79 9.96
C GLN A 132 0.66 -7.80 8.50
N GLU A 133 -0.12 -8.39 7.61
CA GLU A 133 0.23 -8.49 6.19
C GLU A 133 0.20 -7.13 5.49
N LEU A 134 -0.80 -6.29 5.76
CA LEU A 134 -0.87 -4.94 5.18
C LEU A 134 0.32 -4.08 5.63
N ARG A 135 0.70 -4.14 6.92
CA ARG A 135 1.87 -3.41 7.45
C ARG A 135 3.19 -3.95 6.91
N PHE A 136 3.31 -5.28 6.77
CA PHE A 136 4.46 -5.90 6.12
C PHE A 136 4.63 -5.43 4.68
N LEU A 137 3.58 -5.50 3.87
CA LEU A 137 3.60 -5.06 2.47
C LEU A 137 3.86 -3.56 2.35
N GLU A 138 3.26 -2.74 3.23
CA GLU A 138 3.48 -1.29 3.28
C GLU A 138 4.96 -0.97 3.53
N SER A 139 5.58 -1.65 4.51
CA SER A 139 7.01 -1.51 4.81
C SER A 139 7.86 -1.80 3.57
N LEU A 140 7.53 -2.85 2.80
CA LEU A 140 8.28 -3.18 1.58
C LEU A 140 8.12 -2.15 0.45
N VAL A 141 6.90 -1.66 0.19
CA VAL A 141 6.64 -0.79 -0.97
C VAL A 141 6.94 0.69 -0.73
N THR A 142 7.03 1.13 0.54
CA THR A 142 7.25 2.54 0.91
C THR A 142 8.69 2.84 1.37
N SER A 143 9.47 1.81 1.69
CA SER A 143 10.90 1.91 2.03
C SER A 143 11.77 2.34 0.84
N PRO A 144 13.03 2.79 1.03
CA PRO A 144 14.00 3.07 -0.03
C PRO A 144 14.47 1.83 -0.83
N LEU A 145 13.51 1.01 -1.27
CA LEU A 145 13.67 -0.25 -1.98
C LEU A 145 13.02 -0.13 -3.37
N SER A 146 13.74 0.44 -4.35
CA SER A 146 13.16 0.76 -5.67
C SER A 146 12.62 -0.46 -6.43
N ALA A 147 13.18 -1.65 -6.21
CA ALA A 147 12.68 -2.90 -6.78
C ALA A 147 11.33 -3.32 -6.17
N HIS A 148 11.15 -3.11 -4.86
CA HIS A 148 9.94 -3.46 -4.13
C HIS A 148 8.82 -2.47 -4.39
N ALA A 149 9.15 -1.17 -4.41
CA ALA A 149 8.20 -0.11 -4.72
C ALA A 149 7.50 -0.34 -6.07
N LYS A 150 8.17 -0.93 -7.06
CA LYS A 150 7.60 -1.24 -8.39
C LYS A 150 7.22 -2.71 -8.58
N SER A 151 7.14 -3.50 -7.52
CA SER A 151 6.82 -4.93 -7.64
C SER A 151 5.33 -5.12 -7.95
N SER A 152 5.05 -5.66 -9.14
CA SER A 152 3.69 -6.06 -9.52
C SER A 152 3.12 -7.11 -8.57
N THR A 153 3.96 -8.01 -8.05
CA THR A 153 3.56 -9.07 -7.12
C THR A 153 3.10 -8.49 -5.77
N LEU A 154 3.86 -7.55 -5.19
CA LEU A 154 3.51 -6.96 -3.90
C LEU A 154 2.25 -6.11 -4.00
N TRP A 155 2.11 -5.29 -5.05
CA TRP A 155 0.89 -4.50 -5.27
C TRP A 155 -0.34 -5.37 -5.54
N ALA A 156 -0.19 -6.43 -6.34
CA ALA A 156 -1.28 -7.39 -6.58
C ALA A 156 -1.67 -8.15 -5.31
N GLN A 157 -0.71 -8.46 -4.44
CA GLN A 157 -0.99 -9.07 -3.15
C GLN A 157 -1.72 -8.10 -2.22
N ARG A 158 -1.27 -6.85 -2.12
CA ARG A 158 -1.93 -5.80 -1.33
C ARG A 158 -3.37 -5.59 -1.79
N LEU A 159 -3.59 -5.44 -3.10
CA LEU A 159 -4.93 -5.32 -3.68
C LEU A 159 -5.81 -6.52 -3.35
N TRP A 160 -5.29 -7.73 -3.49
CA TRP A 160 -6.03 -8.95 -3.16
C TRP A 160 -6.49 -8.95 -1.69
N ILE A 161 -5.64 -8.52 -0.75
CA ILE A 161 -6.01 -8.45 0.67
C ILE A 161 -7.14 -7.45 0.88
N VAL A 162 -6.99 -6.22 0.37
CA VAL A 162 -8.00 -5.17 0.54
C VAL A 162 -9.33 -5.55 -0.13
N GLN A 163 -9.30 -6.22 -1.29
CA GLN A 163 -10.51 -6.69 -1.98
C GLN A 163 -11.24 -7.82 -1.23
N ASN A 164 -10.51 -8.79 -0.69
CA ASN A 164 -11.11 -9.98 -0.06
C ASN A 164 -11.45 -9.75 1.41
N PHE A 165 -10.77 -8.83 2.07
CA PHE A 165 -10.91 -8.53 3.50
C PHE A 165 -11.25 -7.06 3.73
N PHE A 166 -12.01 -6.45 2.81
CA PHE A 166 -12.35 -5.02 2.82
C PHE A 166 -12.87 -4.53 4.17
N GLN A 167 -13.80 -5.27 4.79
CA GLN A 167 -14.37 -4.91 6.10
C GLN A 167 -13.32 -4.84 7.21
N LEU A 168 -12.33 -5.75 7.18
CA LEU A 168 -11.21 -5.73 8.12
C LEU A 168 -10.21 -4.62 7.81
N ALA A 169 -10.02 -4.29 6.53
CA ALA A 169 -9.16 -3.18 6.10
C ALA A 169 -9.74 -1.81 6.47
N VAL A 170 -11.07 -1.68 6.45
CA VAL A 170 -11.81 -0.49 6.90
C VAL A 170 -11.83 -0.36 8.42
N GLY A 171 -11.54 -1.43 9.17
CA GLY A 171 -11.54 -1.44 10.63
C GLY A 171 -12.94 -1.62 11.24
N GLU A 172 -13.89 -2.18 10.50
CA GLU A 172 -15.23 -2.46 11.02
C GLU A 172 -15.22 -3.71 11.92
N HIS A 173 -15.62 -3.53 13.17
CA HIS A 173 -15.96 -4.61 14.10
C HIS A 173 -17.48 -4.72 14.24
N VAL A 174 -17.98 -5.96 14.37
CA VAL A 174 -19.41 -6.28 14.51
C VAL A 174 -19.99 -5.56 15.74
N THR A 175 -20.70 -4.45 15.50
CA THR A 175 -21.43 -3.63 16.51
C THR A 175 -22.77 -3.16 15.93
N ASP A 176 -23.63 -2.44 16.66
CA ASP A 176 -25.00 -2.05 16.23
C ASP A 176 -25.10 -1.33 14.87
N GLU A 177 -26.19 -1.58 14.13
CA GLU A 177 -26.43 -1.19 12.72
C GLU A 177 -26.29 0.31 12.42
N ALA A 178 -26.68 1.20 13.33
CA ALA A 178 -26.56 2.66 13.12
C ALA A 178 -25.12 3.18 13.34
N ILE A 179 -24.40 2.60 14.30
CA ILE A 179 -22.99 2.89 14.60
C ILE A 179 -22.10 2.31 13.49
N GLN A 180 -22.46 1.15 12.92
CA GLN A 180 -21.79 0.56 11.76
C GLN A 180 -21.71 1.53 10.58
N MET A 181 -22.78 2.25 10.29
CA MET A 181 -22.86 3.07 9.08
C MET A 181 -21.95 4.31 9.10
N GLU A 182 -21.80 4.96 10.26
CA GLU A 182 -20.87 6.08 10.44
C GLU A 182 -19.43 5.60 10.57
N ASN A 183 -19.19 4.48 11.26
CA ASN A 183 -17.88 3.85 11.37
C ASN A 183 -17.36 3.36 10.02
N ALA A 184 -18.23 2.78 9.19
CA ALA A 184 -17.91 2.37 7.83
C ALA A 184 -17.40 3.53 6.97
N ARG A 185 -18.04 4.70 7.08
CA ARG A 185 -17.63 5.90 6.33
C ARG A 185 -16.26 6.40 6.76
N HIS A 186 -16.05 6.49 8.07
CA HIS A 186 -14.76 6.92 8.61
C HIS A 186 -13.66 5.92 8.26
N GLY A 187 -13.94 4.61 8.39
CA GLY A 187 -13.01 3.57 8.01
C GLY A 187 -12.65 3.58 6.53
N ILE A 188 -13.63 3.78 5.64
CA ILE A 188 -13.40 3.84 4.18
C ILE A 188 -12.54 5.06 3.84
N ARG A 189 -12.82 6.20 4.47
CA ARG A 189 -12.02 7.42 4.28
C ARG A 189 -10.59 7.21 4.78
N ASN A 190 -10.43 6.65 5.98
CA ASN A 190 -9.13 6.38 6.56
C ASN A 190 -8.32 5.40 5.70
N LEU A 191 -8.94 4.31 5.25
CA LEU A 191 -8.31 3.36 4.33
C LEU A 191 -7.84 4.06 3.05
N TRP A 192 -8.71 4.86 2.43
CA TRP A 192 -8.33 5.61 1.23
C TRP A 192 -7.17 6.57 1.46
N ASP A 193 -7.24 7.38 2.52
CA ASP A 193 -6.23 8.39 2.82
C ASP A 193 -4.86 7.72 3.13
N GLU A 194 -4.84 6.64 3.90
CA GLU A 194 -3.63 5.87 4.22
C GLU A 194 -3.03 5.18 2.99
N GLU A 195 -3.86 4.55 2.16
CA GLU A 195 -3.42 3.87 0.94
C GLU A 195 -2.90 4.87 -0.11
N LEU A 196 -3.55 6.02 -0.26
CA LEU A 196 -3.10 7.07 -1.19
C LEU A 196 -1.74 7.64 -0.75
N VAL A 197 -1.52 7.82 0.55
CA VAL A 197 -0.21 8.20 1.09
C VAL A 197 0.84 7.14 0.77
N SER A 198 0.52 5.85 0.92
CA SER A 198 1.41 4.74 0.56
C SER A 198 1.77 4.75 -0.94
N VAL A 199 0.80 5.03 -1.81
CA VAL A 199 1.01 5.14 -3.26
C VAL A 199 1.93 6.31 -3.60
N MET A 200 1.67 7.49 -3.04
CA MET A 200 2.52 8.66 -3.24
C MET A 200 3.94 8.39 -2.76
N LYS A 201 4.10 7.76 -1.59
CA LYS A 201 5.40 7.40 -1.05
C LYS A 201 6.14 6.42 -1.98
N ALA A 202 5.47 5.40 -2.49
CA ALA A 202 6.06 4.49 -3.45
C ALA A 202 6.41 5.16 -4.80
N GLY A 203 5.68 6.21 -5.18
CA GLY A 203 6.01 7.08 -6.31
C GLY A 203 7.31 7.88 -6.08
N GLU A 204 7.56 8.33 -4.85
CA GLU A 204 8.84 8.97 -4.47
C GLU A 204 10.01 7.98 -4.56
N ARG A 205 9.79 6.74 -4.13
CA ARG A 205 10.83 5.68 -4.15
C ARG A 205 11.13 5.15 -5.55
N HIS A 206 10.15 5.18 -6.45
CA HIS A 206 10.32 4.79 -7.84
C HIS A 206 9.58 5.76 -8.77
N PRO A 207 10.27 6.72 -9.41
CA PRO A 207 9.62 7.66 -10.32
C PRO A 207 8.86 6.93 -11.43
N ARG A 208 7.65 7.42 -11.76
CA ARG A 208 6.75 6.85 -12.78
C ARG A 208 6.26 5.44 -12.41
N ASN A 209 5.93 5.25 -11.13
CA ASN A 209 5.48 3.97 -10.59
C ASN A 209 4.08 3.58 -11.07
N TYR A 210 3.99 3.00 -12.28
CA TYR A 210 2.70 2.58 -12.84
C TYR A 210 1.93 1.64 -11.92
N TYR A 211 2.60 0.72 -11.22
CA TYR A 211 1.92 -0.27 -10.36
C TYR A 211 1.25 0.36 -9.13
N ALA A 212 1.92 1.31 -8.46
CA ALA A 212 1.34 2.03 -7.32
C ALA A 212 0.14 2.88 -7.76
N TRP A 213 0.27 3.63 -8.85
CA TRP A 213 -0.81 4.48 -9.35
C TRP A 213 -1.97 3.67 -9.97
N HIS A 214 -1.69 2.51 -10.55
CA HIS A 214 -2.73 1.55 -10.97
C HIS A 214 -3.47 0.99 -9.76
N TYR A 215 -2.75 0.61 -8.69
CA TYR A 215 -3.36 0.20 -7.43
C TYR A 215 -4.33 1.25 -6.88
N ALA A 216 -3.97 2.54 -6.92
CA ALA A 216 -4.87 3.62 -6.49
C ALA A 216 -6.17 3.69 -7.31
N ARG A 217 -6.12 3.41 -8.62
CA ARG A 217 -7.32 3.36 -9.48
C ARG A 217 -8.21 2.18 -9.12
N GLU A 218 -7.62 1.00 -8.91
CA GLU A 218 -8.36 -0.19 -8.47
C GLU A 218 -9.00 0.00 -7.10
N LEU A 219 -8.28 0.65 -6.17
CA LEU A 219 -8.79 0.98 -4.86
C LEU A 219 -9.97 1.97 -4.95
N PHE A 220 -9.89 2.95 -5.85
CA PHE A 220 -10.98 3.90 -6.07
C PHE A 220 -12.26 3.16 -6.47
N TRP A 221 -12.17 2.26 -7.45
CA TRP A 221 -13.31 1.47 -7.89
C TRP A 221 -13.84 0.56 -6.79
N LEU A 222 -12.95 -0.10 -6.05
CA LEU A 222 -13.35 -0.95 -4.92
C LEU A 222 -14.11 -0.15 -3.86
N VAL A 223 -13.56 0.99 -3.44
CA VAL A 223 -14.17 1.86 -2.45
C VAL A 223 -15.53 2.36 -2.95
N HIS A 224 -15.63 2.77 -4.21
CA HIS A 224 -16.87 3.26 -4.80
C HIS A 224 -17.95 2.17 -4.88
N THR A 225 -17.62 0.96 -5.35
CA THR A 225 -18.57 -0.15 -5.50
C THR A 225 -19.01 -0.75 -4.15
N ARG A 226 -18.14 -0.74 -3.13
CA ARG A 226 -18.41 -1.39 -1.83
C ARG A 226 -19.05 -0.46 -0.79
N ARG A 227 -19.30 0.80 -1.11
CA ARG A 227 -20.02 1.69 -0.18
C ARG A 227 -21.45 1.19 0.02
N PRO A 228 -21.98 1.22 1.24
CA PRO A 228 -23.41 1.00 1.44
C PRO A 228 -24.18 2.02 0.59
N GLU A 229 -25.22 1.59 -0.12
CA GLU A 229 -26.19 2.50 -0.74
C GLU A 229 -26.78 3.36 0.37
N LEU A 230 -26.38 4.63 0.44
CA LEU A 230 -26.81 5.52 1.51
C LEU A 230 -27.74 6.58 0.94
N ALA A 231 -28.89 6.68 1.62
CA ALA A 231 -29.99 7.59 1.37
C ALA A 231 -29.54 8.98 0.89
N GLU A 232 -30.36 9.52 -0.02
CA GLU A 232 -30.22 10.84 -0.61
C GLU A 232 -29.73 11.89 0.42
N GLY A 233 -28.58 12.52 0.14
CA GLY A 233 -28.16 13.73 0.84
C GLY A 233 -26.88 13.67 1.69
N THR A 234 -26.18 12.54 1.78
CA THR A 234 -24.90 12.47 2.52
C THR A 234 -23.65 12.65 1.64
N GLN A 235 -22.56 13.19 2.21
CA GLN A 235 -21.32 13.60 1.51
C GLN A 235 -20.87 12.54 0.49
N SER A 236 -20.99 12.86 -0.80
CA SER A 236 -20.78 11.86 -1.85
C SER A 236 -19.28 11.64 -2.12
N ASP A 237 -19.00 10.48 -2.69
CA ASP A 237 -17.70 9.97 -3.16
C ASP A 237 -16.78 11.01 -3.81
N TRP A 238 -17.34 12.01 -4.46
CA TRP A 238 -16.59 13.11 -5.05
C TRP A 238 -15.87 14.00 -4.02
N LYS A 239 -16.27 14.04 -2.74
CA LYS A 239 -15.54 14.84 -1.75
C LYS A 239 -14.18 14.21 -1.49
N LEU A 240 -14.15 12.88 -1.41
CA LEU A 240 -12.92 12.10 -1.30
C LEU A 240 -12.02 12.35 -2.51
N LEU A 241 -12.56 12.21 -3.73
CA LEU A 241 -11.80 12.50 -4.96
C LEU A 241 -11.36 13.96 -5.07
N GLY A 242 -12.20 14.92 -4.70
CA GLY A 242 -11.89 16.34 -4.72
C GLY A 242 -10.76 16.70 -3.76
N ASP A 243 -10.87 16.26 -2.50
CA ASP A 243 -9.83 16.43 -1.47
C ASP A 243 -8.51 15.76 -1.93
N SER A 244 -8.61 14.56 -2.51
CA SER A 244 -7.46 13.78 -3.02
C SER A 244 -6.82 14.40 -4.25
N SER A 245 -7.61 15.00 -5.15
CA SER A 245 -7.09 15.63 -6.37
C SER A 245 -6.17 16.80 -6.02
N GLY A 246 -6.54 17.60 -5.02
CA GLY A 246 -5.68 18.68 -4.52
C GLY A 246 -4.39 18.16 -3.87
N LEU A 247 -4.47 17.05 -3.13
CA LEU A 247 -3.30 16.41 -2.53
C LEU A 247 -2.33 15.88 -3.60
N VAL A 248 -2.85 15.11 -4.57
CA VAL A 248 -2.06 14.56 -5.67
C VAL A 248 -1.49 15.65 -6.56
N HIS A 249 -2.25 16.71 -6.84
CA HIS A 249 -1.77 17.85 -7.62
C HIS A 249 -0.54 18.51 -6.98
N ARG A 250 -0.59 18.80 -5.66
CA ARG A 250 0.59 19.30 -4.92
C ARG A 250 1.76 18.32 -4.98
N TRP A 251 1.50 17.03 -4.82
CA TRP A 251 2.54 16.01 -4.93
C TRP A 251 3.18 15.98 -6.33
N CYS A 252 2.37 16.10 -7.39
CA CYS A 252 2.83 16.16 -8.78
C CYS A 252 3.66 17.41 -9.08
N LEU A 253 3.36 18.56 -8.47
CA LEU A 253 4.19 19.76 -8.58
C LEU A 253 5.57 19.59 -7.91
N MET A 254 5.66 18.78 -6.85
CA MET A 254 6.93 18.38 -6.24
C MET A 254 7.67 17.29 -7.04
N HIS A 255 6.93 16.52 -7.85
CA HIS A 255 7.44 15.43 -8.69
C HIS A 255 7.08 15.64 -10.17
N PRO A 256 7.48 16.76 -10.80
CA PRO A 256 6.94 17.19 -12.09
C PRO A 256 7.27 16.26 -13.27
N ARG A 257 8.20 15.30 -13.10
CA ARG A 257 8.55 14.27 -14.10
C ARG A 257 7.71 12.99 -14.00
N ASP A 258 6.88 12.85 -12.98
CA ASP A 258 6.12 11.62 -12.72
C ASP A 258 4.81 11.58 -13.55
N ILE A 259 4.89 10.97 -14.75
CA ILE A 259 3.73 10.83 -15.63
C ILE A 259 2.61 9.98 -15.00
N SER A 260 2.93 9.04 -14.10
CA SER A 260 1.93 8.17 -13.49
C SER A 260 1.07 8.94 -12.50
N GLY A 261 1.66 9.82 -11.70
CA GLY A 261 0.93 10.74 -10.82
C GLY A 261 0.06 11.72 -11.61
N TRP A 262 0.61 12.35 -12.65
CA TRP A 262 -0.17 13.22 -13.55
C TRP A 262 -1.33 12.48 -14.21
N ALA A 263 -1.11 11.24 -14.67
CA ALA A 263 -2.14 10.41 -15.27
C ALA A 263 -3.21 9.97 -14.27
N PHE A 264 -2.86 9.76 -13.00
CA PHE A 264 -3.85 9.54 -11.95
C PHE A 264 -4.69 10.78 -11.68
N LEU A 265 -4.09 11.98 -11.67
CA LEU A 265 -4.82 13.23 -11.49
C LEU A 265 -5.84 13.47 -12.62
N VAL A 266 -5.46 13.22 -13.88
CA VAL A 266 -6.40 13.26 -15.01
C VAL A 266 -7.55 12.29 -14.81
N PHE A 267 -7.24 11.04 -14.41
CA PHE A 267 -8.26 10.05 -14.09
C PHE A 267 -9.24 10.54 -13.00
N ALA A 268 -8.73 11.08 -11.89
CA ALA A 268 -9.56 11.58 -10.80
C ALA A 268 -10.47 12.74 -11.25
N LEU A 269 -9.94 13.66 -12.05
CA LEU A 269 -10.72 14.77 -12.64
C LEU A 269 -11.80 14.29 -13.61
N GLU A 270 -11.50 13.28 -14.42
CA GLU A 270 -12.46 12.67 -15.33
C GLU A 270 -13.62 11.99 -14.56
N GLN A 271 -13.31 11.27 -13.48
CA GLN A 271 -14.36 10.69 -12.63
C GLN A 271 -15.23 11.76 -11.96
N LEU A 272 -14.63 12.88 -11.52
CA LEU A 272 -15.38 14.03 -11.01
C LEU A 272 -16.29 14.63 -12.08
N ARG A 273 -15.85 14.68 -13.35
CA ARG A 273 -16.63 15.21 -14.48
C ARG A 273 -17.88 14.37 -14.75
N ILE A 274 -17.70 13.05 -14.93
CA ILE A 274 -18.79 12.11 -15.25
C ILE A 274 -19.92 12.21 -14.22
N GLU A 275 -19.57 12.21 -12.94
CA GLU A 275 -20.53 12.35 -11.84
C GLU A 275 -21.27 13.70 -11.81
N CYS A 276 -20.62 14.77 -12.27
CA CYS A 276 -21.24 16.10 -12.31
C CYS A 276 -22.27 16.22 -13.43
N CYS A 277 -22.05 15.54 -14.56
CA CYS A 277 -22.99 15.49 -15.68
C CYS A 277 -24.29 14.77 -15.28
N ASP A 278 -24.21 13.69 -14.50
CA ASP A 278 -25.38 12.88 -14.13
C ASP A 278 -26.31 13.56 -13.10
N LYS A 279 -25.82 14.54 -12.32
CA LYS A 279 -26.57 15.08 -11.15
C LYS A 279 -27.05 16.52 -11.29
N GLY A 280 -26.88 17.18 -12.44
CA GLY A 280 -27.46 18.49 -12.79
C GLY A 280 -27.15 19.69 -11.85
N ARG A 281 -26.44 19.49 -10.74
CA ARG A 281 -26.18 20.50 -9.69
C ARG A 281 -24.72 20.56 -9.22
N LYS A 282 -23.81 19.72 -9.76
CA LYS A 282 -22.44 19.57 -9.22
C LYS A 282 -21.30 19.97 -10.16
N ARG A 283 -21.60 20.41 -11.39
CA ARG A 283 -20.64 20.91 -12.41
C ARG A 283 -19.57 21.85 -11.83
N LYS A 284 -19.99 22.72 -10.90
CA LYS A 284 -19.13 23.67 -10.20
C LYS A 284 -17.84 23.05 -9.60
N ARG A 285 -17.86 21.85 -9.02
CA ARG A 285 -16.66 21.29 -8.37
C ARG A 285 -15.60 20.79 -9.35
N PHE A 286 -16.05 20.22 -10.47
CA PHE A 286 -15.16 19.86 -11.57
C PHE A 286 -14.56 21.12 -12.19
N ASP A 287 -15.41 22.11 -12.48
CA ASP A 287 -14.99 23.40 -13.04
C ASP A 287 -14.02 24.12 -12.09
N ASP A 288 -14.30 24.16 -10.78
CA ASP A 288 -13.44 24.74 -9.74
C ASP A 288 -12.07 24.04 -9.71
N GLY A 289 -12.04 22.70 -9.80
CA GLY A 289 -10.79 21.92 -9.83
C GLY A 289 -9.94 22.24 -11.05
N ILE A 290 -10.53 22.25 -12.25
CA ILE A 290 -9.83 22.62 -13.49
C ILE A 290 -9.37 24.08 -13.46
N ALA A 291 -10.23 24.98 -12.98
CA ALA A 291 -9.95 26.41 -12.83
C ALA A 291 -8.83 26.70 -11.81
N ILE A 292 -8.56 25.79 -10.87
CA ILE A 292 -7.44 25.90 -9.92
C ILE A 292 -6.19 25.24 -10.47
N PHE A 293 -6.27 23.96 -10.85
CA PHE A 293 -5.09 23.15 -11.17
C PHE A 293 -4.42 23.59 -12.47
N ALA A 294 -5.18 23.97 -13.51
CA ALA A 294 -4.59 24.36 -14.79
C ALA A 294 -3.81 25.68 -14.69
N PRO A 295 -4.34 26.77 -14.11
CA PRO A 295 -3.58 28.01 -13.93
C PRO A 295 -2.38 27.85 -13.00
N GLU A 296 -2.51 27.09 -11.90
CA GLU A 296 -1.40 26.84 -10.98
C GLU A 296 -0.26 26.07 -11.67
N THR A 297 -0.60 25.02 -12.42
CA THR A 297 0.39 24.24 -13.18
C THR A 297 1.07 25.07 -14.27
N LYS A 298 0.30 25.93 -14.99
CA LYS A 298 0.88 26.88 -15.96
C LYS A 298 1.80 27.90 -15.27
N GLY A 299 1.40 28.38 -14.09
CA GLY A 299 2.19 29.28 -13.25
C GLY A 299 3.51 28.64 -12.82
N PHE A 300 3.47 27.37 -12.42
CA PHE A 300 4.66 26.57 -12.12
C PHE A 300 5.59 26.47 -13.33
N VAL A 301 5.07 26.09 -14.51
CA VAL A 301 5.86 25.99 -15.74
C VAL A 301 6.54 27.31 -16.09
N LYS A 302 5.80 28.43 -16.00
CA LYS A 302 6.33 29.76 -16.27
C LYS A 302 7.39 30.18 -15.24
N LYS A 303 7.12 29.97 -13.95
CA LYS A 303 7.99 30.39 -12.84
C LYS A 303 9.33 29.67 -12.85
N TYR A 304 9.33 28.39 -13.18
CA TYR A 304 10.53 27.54 -13.14
C TYR A 304 11.08 27.19 -14.52
N GLU A 305 10.57 27.82 -15.59
CA GLU A 305 10.92 27.53 -16.99
C GLU A 305 10.94 26.03 -17.32
N TRP A 306 9.97 25.30 -16.77
CA TRP A 306 9.97 23.83 -16.82
C TRP A 306 9.65 23.30 -18.22
N LYS A 307 10.42 22.33 -18.71
CA LYS A 307 10.30 21.75 -20.08
C LYS A 307 10.05 20.24 -20.09
N GLY A 308 9.28 19.72 -19.13
CA GLY A 308 9.00 18.28 -19.03
C GLY A 308 7.68 17.87 -19.69
N GLU A 309 7.74 16.79 -20.49
CA GLU A 309 6.60 16.23 -21.23
C GLU A 309 5.41 15.85 -20.36
N SER A 310 5.63 15.41 -19.11
CA SER A 310 4.54 14.98 -18.23
C SER A 310 3.53 16.09 -17.92
N ILE A 311 4.02 17.32 -17.72
CA ILE A 311 3.15 18.48 -17.49
C ILE A 311 2.48 18.93 -18.78
N GLU A 312 3.21 18.91 -19.91
CA GLU A 312 2.60 19.24 -21.20
C GLU A 312 1.46 18.28 -21.55
N TRP A 313 1.67 16.98 -21.31
CA TRP A 313 0.66 15.95 -21.46
C TRP A 313 -0.54 16.24 -20.55
N PHE A 314 -0.31 16.53 -19.26
CA PHE A 314 -1.38 16.88 -18.32
C PHE A 314 -2.21 18.08 -18.81
N LEU A 315 -1.54 19.18 -19.19
CA LEU A 315 -2.21 20.39 -19.67
C LEU A 315 -3.01 20.17 -20.95
N LYS A 316 -2.55 19.27 -21.84
CA LYS A 316 -3.30 18.85 -23.03
C LYS A 316 -4.51 18.00 -22.63
N ALA A 317 -4.32 17.02 -21.76
CA ALA A 317 -5.38 16.10 -21.32
C ALA A 317 -6.53 16.83 -20.61
N ILE A 318 -6.22 17.74 -19.68
CA ILE A 318 -7.26 18.51 -18.99
C ILE A 318 -8.02 19.46 -19.94
N LYS A 319 -7.35 20.01 -20.97
CA LYS A 319 -8.01 20.81 -21.99
C LYS A 319 -9.01 19.98 -22.79
N THR A 320 -8.70 18.72 -23.07
CA THR A 320 -9.68 17.81 -23.70
C THR A 320 -10.87 17.53 -22.77
N LEU A 321 -10.66 17.41 -21.46
CA LEU A 321 -11.77 17.26 -20.51
C LEU A 321 -12.68 18.50 -20.44
N ASP A 322 -12.13 19.68 -20.70
CA ASP A 322 -12.82 20.99 -20.71
C ASP A 322 -13.62 21.24 -22.01
N ILE A 323 -13.19 20.67 -23.14
CA ILE A 323 -13.78 20.91 -24.48
C ILE A 323 -14.99 20.00 -24.78
N VAL A 324 -15.15 18.88 -24.07
CA VAL A 324 -16.28 17.96 -24.29
C VAL A 324 -17.52 18.50 -23.56
N GLU A 325 -18.21 19.43 -24.23
CA GLU A 325 -19.62 19.81 -24.00
C GLU A 325 -20.55 19.12 -25.00
#